data_AF-A0A7S0LZA7-F1
#
_entry.id   AF-A0A7S0LZA7-F1
#
_cell.length_a   1.000
_cell.length_b   1.000
_cell.length_c   1.000
_cell.angle_alpha   90.00
_cell.angle_beta   90.00
_cell.angle_gamma   90.00
#
_symmetry.space_group_name_H-M   'P 1'
#
loop_
_entity.id
_entity.type
_entity.pdbx_description
1 polymer ?
#
loop_
_entity_poly.entity_id
_entity_poly.type
_entity_poly.pdbx_seq_one_letter_code
_entity_poly.pdbx_strand_id
1 'polypeptide(L)'
;LLQEDKFKTYYFKLSFVLKEHERVLGLVMPVMRPLLKAHIESLDNLIQPGISLLTWQSMNIDGYLQRFHSSLSKFEELVHKVNELIENRIERTLKVISKNVLVDIGLDRTFTLDEFVILQERMTKSKTSMMDSKNLEVERATDDLVDLVQGTVLEDMSPDPDAFSSAQALRLHYSRMMYLSLLNA
;
A
#
# COMPACT_ATOMS: atom_id res chain seq x y z
N LEU A 1 36.40 -30.15 -3.51
CA LEU A 1 35.06 -30.76 -3.64
C LEU A 1 34.10 -30.24 -2.56
N LEU A 2 34.21 -30.61 -1.28
CA LEU A 2 33.23 -30.18 -0.25
C LEU A 2 33.11 -28.65 -0.03
N GLN A 3 34.22 -27.91 -0.09
CA GLN A 3 34.21 -26.45 0.04
C GLN A 3 33.65 -25.74 -1.19
N GLU A 4 33.81 -26.34 -2.37
CA GLU A 4 33.33 -25.78 -3.63
C GLU A 4 31.80 -25.82 -3.70
N ASP A 5 31.19 -26.95 -3.31
CA ASP A 5 29.73 -27.08 -3.22
C ASP A 5 29.13 -26.14 -2.17
N LYS A 6 29.84 -25.91 -1.06
CA LYS A 6 29.43 -24.95 -0.03
C LYS A 6 29.42 -23.51 -0.55
N PHE A 7 30.48 -23.09 -1.26
CA PHE A 7 30.53 -21.74 -1.86
C PHE A 7 29.52 -21.56 -2.99
N LYS A 8 29.32 -22.57 -3.83
CA LYS A 8 28.25 -22.57 -4.85
C LYS A 8 26.88 -22.39 -4.21
N THR A 9 26.60 -23.10 -3.12
CA THR A 9 25.33 -22.98 -2.39
C THR A 9 25.13 -21.57 -1.82
N TYR A 10 26.15 -20.98 -1.20
CA TYR A 10 26.06 -19.61 -0.70
C TYR A 10 25.87 -18.58 -1.81
N TYR A 11 26.57 -18.76 -2.94
CA TYR A 11 26.39 -17.91 -4.11
C TYR A 11 24.94 -17.93 -4.61
N PHE A 12 24.34 -19.13 -4.72
CA PHE A 12 22.93 -19.26 -5.13
C PHE A 12 21.98 -18.63 -4.12
N LYS A 13 22.16 -18.87 -2.82
CA LYS A 13 21.32 -18.28 -1.77
C LYS A 13 21.38 -16.74 -1.77
N LEU A 14 22.58 -16.16 -1.83
CA LEU A 14 22.77 -14.71 -1.88
C LEU A 14 22.17 -14.11 -3.16
N SER A 15 22.41 -14.76 -4.31
CA SER A 15 21.85 -14.31 -5.58
C SER A 15 20.31 -14.35 -5.58
N PHE A 16 19.73 -15.38 -4.96
CA PHE A 16 18.29 -15.49 -4.79
C PHE A 16 17.75 -14.37 -3.89
N VAL A 17 18.39 -14.14 -2.74
CA VAL A 17 18.01 -13.08 -1.80
C VAL A 17 18.01 -11.70 -2.46
N LEU A 18 19.04 -11.37 -3.25
CA LEU A 18 19.11 -10.08 -3.95
C LEU A 18 18.00 -9.91 -4.99
N LYS A 19 17.70 -10.97 -5.75
CA LYS A 19 16.59 -10.96 -6.71
C LYS A 19 15.24 -10.80 -6.02
N GLU A 20 15.05 -11.48 -4.89
CA GLU A 20 13.82 -11.37 -4.11
C GLU A 20 13.66 -9.98 -3.49
N HIS A 21 14.75 -9.37 -3.00
CA HIS A 21 14.74 -8.00 -2.54
C HIS A 21 14.27 -7.03 -3.64
N GLU A 22 14.85 -7.14 -4.84
CA GLU A 22 14.47 -6.31 -5.99
C GLU A 22 13.01 -6.54 -6.41
N ARG A 23 12.55 -7.81 -6.39
CA ARG A 23 11.16 -8.18 -6.65
C ARG A 23 10.19 -7.52 -5.66
N VAL A 24 10.46 -7.63 -4.37
CA VAL A 24 9.58 -7.09 -3.32
C VAL A 24 9.55 -5.55 -3.35
N LEU A 25 10.68 -4.89 -3.60
CA LEU A 25 10.71 -3.43 -3.82
C LEU A 25 9.94 -2.99 -5.08
N GLY A 26 9.83 -3.88 -6.08
CA GLY A 26 8.99 -3.69 -7.26
C GLY A 26 7.49 -3.76 -6.97
N LEU A 27 7.06 -4.51 -5.94
CA LEU A 27 5.66 -4.61 -5.52
C LEU A 27 5.16 -3.36 -4.79
N VAL A 28 6.06 -2.51 -4.32
CA VAL A 28 5.72 -1.28 -3.59
C VAL A 28 5.16 -0.25 -4.55
N MET A 29 3.88 0.10 -4.35
CA MET A 29 3.23 1.16 -5.11
C MET A 29 3.93 2.51 -4.90
N PRO A 30 4.13 3.31 -5.96
CA PRO A 30 4.84 4.59 -5.87
C PRO A 30 4.30 5.54 -4.80
N VAL A 31 2.98 5.56 -4.60
CA VAL A 31 2.32 6.41 -3.60
C VAL A 31 2.66 6.03 -2.16
N MET A 32 3.00 4.76 -1.90
CA MET A 32 3.34 4.25 -0.57
C MET A 32 4.84 4.32 -0.27
N ARG A 33 5.70 4.57 -1.27
CA ARG A 33 7.16 4.65 -1.09
C ARG A 33 7.59 5.65 -0.02
N PRO A 34 7.03 6.87 0.09
CA PRO A 34 7.41 7.80 1.14
C PRO A 34 7.11 7.28 2.55
N LEU A 35 6.01 6.55 2.72
CA LEU A 35 5.60 6.02 4.02
C LEU A 35 6.38 4.75 4.40
N LEU A 36 6.81 3.96 3.42
CA LEU A 36 7.62 2.75 3.62
C LEU A 36 9.13 3.02 3.60
N LYS A 37 9.55 4.29 3.52
CA LYS A 37 10.96 4.65 3.37
C LYS A 37 11.83 4.07 4.48
N ALA A 38 11.43 4.20 5.74
CA ALA A 38 12.17 3.63 6.88
C ALA A 38 12.26 2.09 6.83
N HIS A 39 11.20 1.43 6.37
CA HIS A 39 11.22 -0.03 6.17
C HIS A 39 12.19 -0.44 5.07
N ILE A 40 12.25 0.32 3.98
CA ILE A 40 13.20 0.10 2.87
C ILE A 40 14.64 0.34 3.35
N GLU A 41 14.89 1.44 4.08
CA GLU A 41 16.22 1.73 4.65
C GLU A 41 16.67 0.66 5.65
N SER A 42 15.76 0.10 6.46
CA SER A 42 16.03 -1.05 7.33
C SER A 42 16.48 -2.27 6.54
N LEU A 43 15.82 -2.58 5.41
CA LEU A 43 16.25 -3.68 4.53
C LEU A 43 17.61 -3.41 3.88
N ASP A 44 17.87 -2.18 3.42
CA ASP A 44 19.16 -1.80 2.86
C ASP A 44 20.30 -1.87 3.90
N ASN A 45 20.01 -1.53 5.15
CA ASN A 45 20.95 -1.67 6.27
C ASN A 45 21.30 -3.13 6.55
N LEU A 46 20.37 -4.07 6.32
CA LEU A 46 20.64 -5.50 6.40
C LEU A 46 21.58 -5.97 5.28
N ILE A 47 21.71 -5.25 4.16
CA ILE A 47 22.66 -5.58 3.08
C ILE A 47 24.09 -5.15 3.46
N GLN A 48 24.26 -4.05 4.19
CA GLN A 48 25.58 -3.49 4.57
C GLN A 48 26.58 -4.50 5.15
N PRO A 49 26.24 -5.35 6.14
CA PRO A 49 27.17 -6.36 6.66
C PRO A 49 27.54 -7.44 5.63
N GLY A 50 26.67 -7.69 4.64
CA GLY A 50 26.93 -8.57 3.50
C GLY A 50 28.04 -8.06 2.58
N ILE A 51 28.22 -6.73 2.48
CA ILE A 51 29.21 -6.07 1.63
C ILE A 51 30.53 -5.84 2.38
N SER A 52 30.46 -5.50 3.66
CA SER A 52 31.60 -5.03 4.45
C SER A 52 32.27 -6.09 5.33
N LEU A 53 31.50 -7.02 5.90
CA LEU A 53 31.95 -7.92 6.98
C LEU A 53 31.87 -9.41 6.62
N LEU A 54 30.97 -9.78 5.71
CA LEU A 54 30.89 -11.16 5.21
C LEU A 54 31.93 -11.41 4.13
N THR A 55 32.87 -12.31 4.40
CA THR A 55 33.70 -12.93 3.36
C THR A 55 33.19 -14.36 3.13
N TRP A 56 33.53 -14.97 1.99
CA TRP A 56 33.16 -16.36 1.68
C TRP A 56 33.62 -17.37 2.75
N GLN A 57 34.51 -16.99 3.66
CA GLN A 57 35.00 -17.80 4.79
C GLN A 57 34.26 -17.54 6.12
N SER A 58 33.34 -16.57 6.18
CA SER A 58 32.65 -16.20 7.42
C SER A 58 31.82 -17.39 7.95
N MET A 59 32.04 -17.74 9.22
CA MET A 59 31.40 -18.91 9.86
C MET A 59 29.89 -18.72 10.10
N ASN A 60 29.36 -17.51 9.90
CA ASN A 60 27.99 -17.11 10.24
C ASN A 60 27.13 -16.64 9.04
N ILE A 61 27.48 -17.05 7.81
CA ILE A 61 26.71 -16.69 6.60
C ILE A 61 25.27 -17.20 6.67
N ASP A 62 25.06 -18.43 7.17
CA ASP A 62 23.73 -19.01 7.27
C ASP A 62 22.82 -18.23 8.24
N GLY A 63 23.35 -17.77 9.38
CA GLY A 63 22.59 -16.96 10.33
C GLY A 63 22.20 -15.60 9.76
N TYR A 64 23.11 -14.96 9.01
CA TYR A 64 22.83 -13.73 8.28
C TYR A 64 21.72 -13.93 7.23
N LEU A 65 21.82 -14.97 6.40
CA LEU A 65 20.83 -15.27 5.38
C LEU A 65 19.44 -15.53 5.98
N GLN A 66 19.36 -16.26 7.09
CA GLN A 66 18.10 -16.52 7.79
C GLN A 66 17.45 -15.23 8.32
N ARG A 67 18.26 -14.32 8.90
CA ARG A 67 17.77 -13.00 9.34
C ARG A 67 17.28 -12.16 8.17
N PHE A 68 18.04 -12.12 7.09
CA PHE A 68 17.67 -11.38 5.89
C PHE A 68 16.35 -11.91 5.31
N HIS A 69 16.24 -13.23 5.12
CA HIS A 69 15.01 -13.87 4.66
C HIS A 69 13.83 -13.57 5.58
N SER A 70 14.01 -13.64 6.90
CA SER A 70 12.93 -13.37 7.85
C SER A 70 12.46 -11.92 7.79
N SER A 71 13.39 -10.96 7.67
CA SER A 71 13.03 -9.54 7.52
C SER A 71 12.34 -9.26 6.19
N LEU A 72 12.87 -9.82 5.10
CA LEU A 72 12.29 -9.70 3.77
C LEU A 72 10.86 -10.26 3.71
N SER A 73 10.62 -11.45 4.28
CA SER A 73 9.28 -12.05 4.33
C SER A 73 8.29 -11.19 5.13
N LYS A 74 8.71 -10.59 6.25
CA LYS A 74 7.86 -9.66 7.02
C LYS A 74 7.52 -8.41 6.21
N PHE A 75 8.50 -7.86 5.49
CA PHE A 75 8.26 -6.70 4.63
C PHE A 75 7.34 -7.04 3.46
N GLU A 76 7.53 -8.20 2.82
CA GLU A 76 6.63 -8.67 1.76
C GLU A 76 5.19 -8.84 2.26
N GLU A 77 4.99 -9.42 3.46
CA GLU A 77 3.67 -9.54 4.07
C GLU A 77 3.03 -8.16 4.31
N LEU A 78 3.81 -7.17 4.77
CA LEU A 78 3.34 -5.80 4.93
C LEU A 78 2.91 -5.19 3.59
N VAL A 79 3.75 -5.31 2.55
CA VAL A 79 3.44 -4.78 1.21
C VAL A 79 2.18 -5.43 0.64
N HIS A 80 2.01 -6.74 0.81
CA HIS A 80 0.78 -7.42 0.40
C HIS A 80 -0.46 -6.89 1.11
N LYS A 81 -0.41 -6.72 2.45
CA LYS A 81 -1.53 -6.17 3.22
C LYS A 81 -1.88 -4.74 2.80
N VAL A 82 -0.86 -3.91 2.56
CA VAL A 82 -1.03 -2.53 2.08
C VAL A 82 -1.71 -2.52 0.70
N ASN A 83 -1.20 -3.32 -0.25
CA ASN A 83 -1.77 -3.40 -1.59
C ASN A 83 -3.23 -3.91 -1.54
N GLU A 84 -3.50 -4.95 -0.74
CA GLU A 84 -4.84 -5.50 -0.58
C GLU A 84 -5.82 -4.47 -0.02
N LEU A 85 -5.43 -3.71 1.02
CA LEU A 85 -6.27 -2.64 1.58
C LEU A 85 -6.61 -1.56 0.55
N ILE A 86 -5.63 -1.18 -0.27
CA ILE A 86 -5.81 -0.15 -1.29
C ILE A 86 -6.76 -0.64 -2.39
N GLU A 87 -6.52 -1.81 -2.96
CA GLU A 87 -7.37 -2.39 -4.00
C GLU A 87 -8.81 -2.63 -3.48
N ASN A 88 -8.93 -3.25 -2.30
CA ASN A 88 -10.22 -3.72 -1.82
C ASN A 88 -11.10 -2.64 -1.19
N ARG A 89 -10.52 -1.65 -0.51
CA ARG A 89 -11.27 -0.63 0.25
C ARG A 89 -11.22 0.75 -0.38
N ILE A 90 -10.10 1.14 -0.98
CA ILE A 90 -9.98 2.47 -1.60
C ILE A 90 -10.46 2.41 -3.05
N GLU A 91 -9.78 1.64 -3.91
CA GLU A 91 -10.09 1.64 -5.35
C GLU A 91 -11.49 1.11 -5.65
N ARG A 92 -11.91 0.03 -4.99
CA ARG A 92 -13.28 -0.49 -5.14
C ARG A 92 -14.33 0.56 -4.73
N THR A 93 -14.09 1.30 -3.66
CA THR A 93 -15.02 2.34 -3.18
C THR A 93 -15.06 3.52 -4.15
N LEU A 94 -13.90 4.00 -4.62
CA LEU A 94 -13.81 5.04 -5.65
C LEU A 94 -14.52 4.64 -6.95
N LYS A 95 -14.39 3.36 -7.34
CA LYS A 95 -15.08 2.81 -8.52
C LYS A 95 -16.60 2.75 -8.35
N VAL A 96 -17.09 2.49 -7.14
CA VAL A 96 -18.53 2.56 -6.85
C VAL A 96 -19.01 4.01 -6.94
N ILE A 97 -18.26 4.96 -6.40
CA ILE A 97 -18.62 6.38 -6.42
C ILE A 97 -18.66 6.94 -7.84
N SER A 98 -17.63 6.68 -8.65
CA SER A 98 -17.58 7.11 -10.06
C SER A 98 -18.68 6.52 -10.94
N LYS A 99 -19.23 5.35 -10.60
CA LYS A 99 -20.34 4.74 -11.34
C LYS A 99 -21.72 5.16 -10.85
N ASN A 100 -21.79 5.96 -9.79
CA ASN A 100 -23.08 6.38 -9.26
C ASN A 100 -23.68 7.49 -10.10
N VAL A 101 -24.70 7.12 -10.88
CA VAL A 101 -25.56 8.08 -11.57
C VAL A 101 -26.32 8.91 -10.53
N LEU A 102 -26.10 10.22 -10.56
CA LEU A 102 -26.76 11.18 -9.65
C LEU A 102 -28.23 11.40 -9.99
N VAL A 103 -28.60 11.26 -11.27
CA VAL A 103 -29.95 11.45 -11.77
C VAL A 103 -30.33 10.31 -12.71
N ASP A 104 -31.18 9.40 -12.24
CA ASP A 104 -31.78 8.36 -13.08
C ASP A 104 -33.18 8.83 -13.51
N ILE A 105 -33.26 9.35 -14.73
CA ILE A 105 -34.54 9.71 -15.35
C ILE A 105 -34.99 8.46 -16.10
N GLY A 106 -35.78 7.63 -15.43
CA GLY A 106 -36.30 6.40 -16.04
C GLY A 106 -36.95 6.71 -17.38
N LEU A 107 -36.38 6.16 -18.46
CA LEU A 107 -36.74 6.46 -19.86
C LEU A 107 -38.20 6.09 -20.22
N ASP A 108 -38.85 5.27 -19.39
CA ASP A 108 -40.19 4.72 -19.63
C ASP A 108 -41.34 5.50 -18.98
N ARG A 109 -41.07 6.67 -18.37
CA ARG A 109 -42.11 7.45 -17.70
C ARG A 109 -42.02 8.94 -18.04
N THR A 110 -43.17 9.55 -18.30
CA THR A 110 -43.31 11.00 -18.38
C THR A 110 -43.60 11.55 -17.00
N PHE A 111 -42.90 12.62 -16.61
CA PHE A 111 -43.07 13.26 -15.31
C PHE A 111 -43.61 14.67 -15.50
N THR A 112 -44.46 15.13 -14.57
CA THR A 112 -44.70 16.56 -14.43
C THR A 112 -43.48 17.24 -13.80
N LEU A 113 -43.36 18.57 -13.96
CA LEU A 113 -42.23 19.32 -13.41
C LEU A 113 -42.13 19.15 -11.89
N ASP A 114 -43.26 19.22 -11.18
CA ASP A 114 -43.30 19.08 -9.72
C ASP A 114 -42.91 17.66 -9.26
N GLU A 115 -43.38 16.62 -9.96
CA GLU A 115 -42.99 15.23 -9.66
C GLU A 115 -41.50 15.01 -9.90
N PHE A 116 -40.94 15.61 -10.95
CA PHE A 116 -39.52 15.53 -11.24
C PHE A 116 -38.68 16.21 -10.15
N VAL A 117 -39.07 17.39 -9.68
CA VAL A 117 -38.38 18.09 -8.59
C VAL A 117 -38.38 17.25 -7.32
N ILE A 118 -39.53 16.69 -6.93
CA ILE A 118 -39.64 15.82 -5.74
C ILE A 118 -38.78 14.55 -5.89
N LEU A 119 -38.80 13.92 -7.07
CA LEU A 119 -37.98 12.75 -7.35
C LEU A 119 -36.48 13.08 -7.25
N GLN A 120 -36.07 14.18 -7.87
CA GLN A 120 -34.68 14.63 -7.89
C GLN A 120 -34.19 15.02 -6.49
N GLU A 121 -34.99 15.74 -5.70
CA GLU A 121 -34.63 16.08 -4.32
C GLU A 121 -34.43 14.84 -3.46
N ARG A 122 -35.32 13.84 -3.59
CA ARG A 122 -35.20 12.57 -2.86
C ARG A 122 -33.96 11.79 -3.28
N MET A 123 -33.71 11.68 -4.59
CA MET A 123 -32.55 10.97 -5.13
C MET A 123 -31.25 11.66 -4.73
N THR A 124 -31.19 12.98 -4.83
CA THR A 124 -30.03 13.80 -4.43
C THR A 124 -29.72 13.57 -2.95
N LYS A 125 -30.71 13.69 -2.05
CA LYS A 125 -30.51 13.43 -0.62
C LYS A 125 -29.97 12.03 -0.33
N SER A 126 -30.52 11.01 -0.99
CA SER A 126 -30.08 9.63 -0.82
C SER A 126 -28.65 9.40 -1.34
N LYS A 127 -28.33 9.94 -2.53
CA LYS A 127 -27.00 9.84 -3.13
C LYS A 127 -25.94 10.61 -2.36
N THR A 128 -26.25 11.80 -1.86
CA THR A 128 -25.37 12.57 -0.96
C THR A 128 -25.04 11.76 0.29
N SER A 129 -26.04 11.20 0.98
CA SER A 129 -25.80 10.37 2.17
C SER A 129 -24.94 9.13 1.87
N MET A 130 -25.16 8.49 0.73
CA MET A 130 -24.33 7.37 0.29
C MET A 130 -22.89 7.80 0.01
N MET A 131 -22.70 8.93 -0.69
CA MET A 131 -21.37 9.47 -1.01
C MET A 131 -20.61 9.89 0.26
N ASP A 132 -21.28 10.53 1.22
CA ASP A 132 -20.69 10.91 2.51
C ASP A 132 -20.21 9.67 3.26
N SER A 133 -21.04 8.61 3.31
CA SER A 133 -20.67 7.35 3.94
C SER A 133 -19.46 6.70 3.26
N LYS A 134 -19.36 6.80 1.93
CA LYS A 134 -18.23 6.25 1.17
C LYS A 134 -16.97 7.11 1.29
N ASN A 135 -17.11 8.43 1.40
CA ASN A 135 -15.98 9.31 1.70
C ASN A 135 -15.36 8.95 3.06
N LEU A 136 -16.18 8.79 4.09
CA LEU A 136 -15.72 8.39 5.41
C LEU A 136 -15.03 7.01 5.40
N GLU A 137 -15.49 6.08 4.58
CA GLU A 137 -14.87 4.76 4.42
C GLU A 137 -13.46 4.87 3.82
N VAL A 138 -13.26 5.75 2.83
CA VAL A 138 -11.95 6.01 2.20
C VAL A 138 -11.00 6.71 3.18
N GLU A 139 -11.49 7.70 3.93
CA GLU A 139 -10.70 8.38 4.97
C GLU A 139 -10.22 7.38 6.01
N ARG A 140 -11.12 6.56 6.56
CA ARG A 140 -10.78 5.50 7.51
C ARG A 140 -9.81 4.48 6.93
N ALA A 141 -10.01 4.05 5.69
CA ALA A 141 -9.08 3.13 5.03
C ALA A 141 -7.68 3.75 4.88
N THR A 142 -7.59 5.06 4.66
CA THR A 142 -6.30 5.76 4.59
C THR A 142 -5.63 5.84 5.96
N ASP A 143 -6.40 6.06 7.02
CA ASP A 143 -5.89 6.02 8.40
C ASP A 143 -5.42 4.63 8.79
N ASP A 144 -6.19 3.58 8.46
CA ASP A 144 -5.81 2.19 8.69
C ASP A 144 -4.50 1.81 7.97
N LEU A 145 -4.23 2.39 6.79
CA LEU A 145 -2.95 2.21 6.09
C LEU A 145 -1.78 2.86 6.84
N VAL A 146 -1.99 4.06 7.36
CA VAL A 146 -0.96 4.77 8.15
C VAL A 146 -0.68 3.98 9.43
N ASP A 147 -1.73 3.55 10.13
CA ASP A 147 -1.62 2.77 11.36
C ASP A 147 -0.96 1.41 11.12
N LEU A 148 -1.28 0.73 10.02
CA LEU A 148 -0.65 -0.52 9.64
C LEU A 148 0.86 -0.34 9.46
N VAL A 149 1.28 0.67 8.67
CA VAL A 149 2.70 0.89 8.38
C VAL A 149 3.47 1.34 9.62
N GLN A 150 2.91 2.24 10.42
CA GLN A 150 3.51 2.70 11.67
C GLN A 150 3.53 1.63 12.76
N GLY A 151 2.55 0.73 12.78
CA GLY A 151 2.47 -0.38 13.73
C GLY A 151 3.46 -1.52 13.45
N THR A 152 3.83 -1.74 12.18
CA THR A 152 4.87 -2.71 11.83
C THR A 152 6.26 -2.17 12.08
N VAL A 153 6.88 -2.60 13.18
CA VAL A 153 8.30 -2.33 13.46
C VAL A 153 9.15 -3.49 12.93
N LEU A 154 10.03 -3.19 11.96
CA LEU A 154 11.08 -4.11 11.50
C LEU A 154 12.37 -3.90 12.33
N GLU A 155 13.25 -4.90 12.32
CA GLU A 155 14.53 -4.84 13.03
C GLU A 155 15.39 -3.67 12.50
N ASP A 156 16.10 -2.98 13.39
CA ASP A 156 16.99 -1.86 13.08
C ASP A 156 16.33 -0.67 12.34
N MET A 157 15.00 -0.48 12.47
CA MET A 157 14.34 0.73 11.98
C MET A 157 14.72 1.95 12.82
N SER A 158 15.30 2.96 12.17
CA SER A 158 15.38 4.31 12.69
C SER A 158 14.01 5.00 12.60
N PRO A 159 13.63 5.84 13.58
CA PRO A 159 12.43 6.64 13.48
C PRO A 159 12.53 7.57 12.26
N ASP A 160 11.54 7.50 11.37
CA ASP A 160 11.44 8.41 10.23
C ASP A 160 11.00 9.81 10.74
N PRO A 161 11.86 10.84 10.63
CA PRO A 161 11.49 12.19 11.03
C PRO A 161 10.34 12.76 10.19
N ASP A 162 10.14 12.24 8.98
CA ASP A 162 9.15 12.72 8.02
C ASP A 162 7.86 11.87 8.01
N ALA A 163 7.71 10.89 8.91
CA ALA A 163 6.57 9.97 8.94
C ALA A 163 5.21 10.70 8.95
N PHE A 164 5.11 11.78 9.73
CA PHE A 164 3.90 12.60 9.81
C PHE A 164 3.60 13.31 8.49
N SER A 165 4.63 13.87 7.85
CA SER A 165 4.52 14.55 6.56
C SER A 165 4.11 13.57 5.45
N SER A 166 4.73 12.39 5.41
CA SER A 166 4.40 11.30 4.47
C SER A 166 2.95 10.82 4.65
N ALA A 167 2.49 10.64 5.89
CA ALA A 167 1.10 10.28 6.17
C ALA A 167 0.11 11.37 5.73
N GLN A 168 0.43 12.65 5.95
CA GLN A 168 -0.40 13.76 5.52
C GLN A 168 -0.46 13.87 3.99
N ALA A 169 0.66 13.64 3.30
CA ALA A 169 0.71 13.62 1.83
C ALA A 169 -0.16 12.49 1.25
N LEU A 170 -0.16 11.30 1.90
CA LEU A 170 -1.01 10.18 1.51
C LEU A 170 -2.49 10.50 1.65
N ARG A 171 -2.88 11.09 2.80
CA ARG A 171 -4.26 11.56 3.04
C ARG A 171 -4.70 12.56 1.98
N LEU A 172 -3.86 13.54 1.66
CA LEU A 172 -4.17 14.54 0.64
C LEU A 172 -4.31 13.90 -0.76
N HIS A 173 -3.46 12.93 -1.09
CA HIS A 173 -3.52 12.21 -2.36
C HIS A 173 -4.85 11.48 -2.54
N TYR A 174 -5.29 10.69 -1.55
CA TYR A 174 -6.55 9.95 -1.65
C TYR A 174 -7.78 10.84 -1.54
N SER A 175 -7.73 11.90 -0.75
CA SER A 175 -8.76 12.95 -0.76
C SER A 175 -8.92 13.57 -2.15
N ARG A 176 -7.80 13.91 -2.82
CA ARG A 176 -7.82 14.40 -4.20
C ARG A 176 -8.37 13.38 -5.19
N MET A 177 -8.00 12.10 -5.06
CA MET A 177 -8.53 11.02 -5.90
C MET A 177 -10.05 10.84 -5.72
N MET A 178 -10.54 11.00 -4.49
CA MET A 178 -11.97 10.99 -4.18
C MET A 178 -12.70 12.13 -4.88
N TYR A 179 -12.20 13.36 -4.77
CA TYR A 179 -12.80 14.50 -5.49
C TYR A 179 -12.81 14.32 -7.00
N LEU A 180 -11.72 13.83 -7.59
CA LEU A 180 -11.67 13.57 -9.03
C LEU A 180 -12.66 12.46 -9.45
N SER A 181 -12.83 11.44 -8.61
CA SER A 181 -13.78 10.36 -8.86
C SER A 181 -15.24 10.84 -8.82
N LEU A 182 -15.53 11.87 -7.99
CA LEU A 182 -16.84 12.53 -7.94
C LEU A 182 -17.09 13.43 -9.16
N LEU A 183 -16.06 14.11 -9.66
CA LEU A 183 -16.18 15.03 -10.80
C LEU A 183 -16.29 14.31 -12.14
N ASN A 184 -15.71 13.10 -12.24
CA ASN A 184 -15.76 12.27 -13.44
C ASN A 184 -16.97 11.30 -13.48
N ALA A 185 -17.87 11.38 -12.49
CA ALA A 185 -19.07 10.57 -12.38
C ALA A 185 -20.21 11.07 -13.30
#